data_AF-A0A519LQW3-F1
#
_entry.id   AF-A0A519LQW3-F1
#
_cell.length_a   1.000
_cell.length_b   1.000
_cell.length_c   1.000
_cell.angle_alpha   90.00
_cell.angle_beta   90.00
_cell.angle_gamma   90.00
#
_symmetry.space_group_name_H-M   'P 1'
#
loop_
_entity.id
_entity.type
_entity.pdbx_description
1 polymer ?
#
loop_
_entity_poly.entity_id
_entity_poly.type
_entity_poly.pdbx_seq_one_letter_code
_entity_poly.pdbx_strand_id
1 'polypeptide(L)' 'LLQIMQGIHAACLRYGKHADGRVSYVDGANIAGFVKVADAMLAQGVV' A
#
# COMPACT_ATOMS: atom_id res chain seq x y z
N LEU A 1 12.53 7.70 11.95
CA LEU A 1 11.36 8.39 11.36
C LEU A 1 11.47 8.54 9.83
N LEU A 2 12.57 9.10 9.30
CA LEU A 2 12.75 9.30 7.84
C LEU A 2 12.48 8.04 7.01
N GLN A 3 13.10 6.91 7.38
CA GLN A 3 12.93 5.64 6.65
C GLN A 3 11.49 5.11 6.65
N ILE A 4 10.77 5.29 7.77
CA ILE A 4 9.37 4.86 7.88
C ILE A 4 8.51 5.68 6.90
N MET A 5 8.69 7.00 6.88
CA MET A 5 7.95 7.87 5.97
C MET A 5 8.32 7.63 4.50
N GLN A 6 9.57 7.31 4.20
CA GLN A 6 9.99 6.89 2.85
C GLN A 6 9.30 5.60 2.41
N GLY A 7 9.17 4.63 3.31
CA GLY A 7 8.44 3.39 3.06
C GLY A 7 6.95 3.65 2.78
N ILE A 8 6.31 4.49 3.60
CA ILE A 8 4.90 4.89 3.41
C ILE A 8 4.72 5.60 2.05
N HIS A 9 5.61 6.53 1.73
CA HIS A 9 5.58 7.24 0.45
C HIS A 9 5.72 6.29 -0.75
N ALA A 10 6.68 5.36 -0.70
CA ALA A 10 6.90 4.39 -1.76
C ALA A 10 5.67 3.47 -1.96
N ALA A 11 5.00 3.09 -0.87
CA ALA A 11 3.75 2.33 -0.95
C ALA A 11 2.65 3.13 -1.65
N CYS A 12 2.45 4.41 -1.30
CA CYS A 12 1.49 5.27 -1.97
C CYS A 12 1.79 5.45 -3.45
N LEU A 13 3.06 5.62 -3.83
CA LEU A 13 3.46 5.71 -5.25
C LEU A 13 3.17 4.42 -6.02
N ARG A 14 3.34 3.26 -5.38
CA ARG A 14 3.11 1.96 -6.02
C ARG A 14 1.63 1.67 -6.25
N TYR A 15 0.79 1.92 -5.23
CA TYR A 15 -0.61 1.50 -5.24
C TYR A 15 -1.60 2.60 -5.60
N GLY A 16 -1.20 3.88 -5.49
CA GLY A 16 -2.04 5.03 -5.78
C GLY A 16 -1.79 5.69 -7.12
N LYS A 17 -0.88 5.16 -7.95
CA LYS A 17 -0.56 5.74 -9.26
C LYS A 17 -1.63 5.41 -10.29
N HIS A 18 -2.19 6.46 -10.88
CA HIS A 18 -3.18 6.37 -11.96
C HIS A 18 -2.49 6.38 -13.33
N ALA A 19 -3.25 5.98 -14.37
CA ALA A 19 -2.76 5.90 -15.74
C ALA A 19 -2.32 7.26 -16.32
N ASP A 20 -2.91 8.35 -15.83
CA ASP A 20 -2.56 9.73 -16.21
C ASP A 20 -1.28 10.25 -15.50
N GLY A 21 -0.64 9.42 -14.68
CA GLY A 21 0.57 9.75 -13.95
C GLY A 21 0.36 10.44 -12.60
N ARG A 22 -0.89 10.73 -12.21
CA ARG A 22 -1.20 11.28 -10.87
C ARG A 22 -1.09 10.20 -9.81
N VAL A 23 -0.87 10.62 -8.57
CA VAL A 23 -0.83 9.71 -7.41
C VAL A 23 -1.84 10.14 -6.35
N SER A 24 -2.75 9.23 -6.00
CA SER A 24 -3.64 9.36 -4.84
C SER A 24 -3.01 8.69 -3.62
N TYR A 25 -2.61 9.49 -2.62
CA TYR A 25 -2.03 8.94 -1.38
C TYR A 25 -3.08 8.28 -0.50
N VAL A 26 -4.34 8.72 -0.59
CA VAL A 26 -5.45 8.12 0.17
C VAL A 26 -5.69 6.71 -0.34
N ASP A 27 -5.86 6.56 -1.66
CA ASP A 27 -6.06 5.23 -2.27
C ASP A 27 -4.80 4.38 -2.10
N GLY A 28 -3.62 4.95 -2.34
CA GLY A 28 -2.35 4.26 -2.18
C GLY A 28 -2.12 3.73 -0.77
N ALA A 29 -2.42 4.52 0.28
CA ALA A 29 -2.28 4.08 1.66
C ALA A 29 -3.29 2.98 2.02
N ASN A 30 -4.55 3.15 1.64
CA ASN A 30 -5.61 2.18 1.94
C ASN A 30 -5.39 0.85 1.22
N ILE A 31 -5.06 0.88 -0.07
CA ILE A 31 -4.76 -0.33 -0.87
C ILE A 31 -3.51 -1.01 -0.34
N ALA A 32 -2.43 -0.27 -0.06
CA ALA A 32 -1.21 -0.86 0.49
C ALA A 32 -1.43 -1.56 1.84
N GLY A 33 -2.21 -0.92 2.73
CA GLY A 33 -2.58 -1.49 4.01
C GLY A 33 -3.43 -2.75 3.86
N PHE A 34 -4.44 -2.70 2.99
CA PHE A 34 -5.30 -3.84 2.70
C PHE A 34 -4.53 -5.03 2.13
N VAL A 35 -3.70 -4.83 1.09
CA VAL A 35 -2.90 -5.88 0.46
C VAL A 35 -2.01 -6.58 1.49
N LYS A 36 -1.31 -5.81 2.34
CA LYS A 36 -0.42 -6.38 3.36
C LYS A 36 -1.17 -7.29 4.34
N VAL A 37 -2.37 -6.91 4.76
CA VAL A 37 -3.19 -7.70 5.68
C VAL A 37 -3.80 -8.91 4.95
N ALA A 38 -4.30 -8.71 3.72
CA ALA A 38 -4.87 -9.79 2.91
C ALA A 38 -3.83 -10.88 2.60
N ASP A 39 -2.60 -10.49 2.23
CA ASP A 39 -1.50 -11.42 2.00
C ASP A 39 -1.18 -12.24 3.26
N ALA A 40 -1.16 -11.58 4.43
CA ALA A 40 -0.95 -12.26 5.70
C ALA A 40 -2.10 -13.23 6.05
N MET A 41 -3.35 -12.82 5.81
CA MET A 41 -4.53 -13.67 6.01
C MET A 41 -4.51 -14.89 5.08
N LEU A 42 -4.19 -14.70 3.80
CA LEU A 42 -4.06 -15.79 2.83
C LEU A 42 -2.94 -16.76 3.20
N ALA A 43 -1.79 -16.25 3.67
CA ALA A 43 -0.67 -17.07 4.11
C ALA A 43 -0.98 -17.87 5.38
N GLN A 44 -1.82 -17.34 6.26
CA GLN A 44 -2.27 -18.04 7.47
C GLN A 44 -3.34 -19.11 7.16
N GLY A 45 -3.98 -19.03 5.99
CA GLY A 45 -5.05 -19.95 5.57
C GLY A 45 -6.40 -19.63 6.23
N VAL A 46 -7.37 -20.52 6.05
CA VAL A 46 -8.65 -20.44 6.77
C VAL A 46 -8.42 -20.98 8.19
N VAL A 47 -8.44 -20.07 9.17
CA VAL A 47 -8.47 -20.40 10.61
C VAL A 47 -9.87 -20.72 11.08
#